data_AF-A0AAV5WAV8-F1
#
_entry.id   AF-A0AAV5WAV8-F1
#
_cell.length_a   1.000
_cell.length_b   1.000
_cell.length_c   1.000
_cell.angle_alpha   90.00
_cell.angle_beta   90.00
_cell.angle_gamma   90.00
#
_symmetry.space_group_name_H-M   'P 1'
#
loop_
_entity.id
_entity.type
_entity.pdbx_description
1 polymer ?
#
loop_
_entity_poly.entity_id
_entity_poly.type
_entity_poly.pdbx_seq_one_letter_code
_entity_poly.pdbx_strand_id
1 'polypeptide(L)'
;MILQKSMMLFHLLEKEDYVTFASDVQKLTCSEQSGLVADLMSAVSGSFTRDASTDLEKALEIVVSIGSPLCRMLPLVNLAIDSKFDNLTKILLDALTRDFTQLHPQQKEWIKWDVVVKVDREIIKELDEEEEQLWRTGSFVDTRLTTWITFCDLINSAYFMRGSLIIRCYRSMSPLLVEYLSRIDPLSPIIVALSKQPFIFSPQYVISELADRITQFLSRKWALKRRNYVGILVTSLEFMEGMLKNEGTIIFLPQMERLLVALLPTLNDYAIGEKRRKNVRAFQSLFLSFSRNHQPLLLKRIIRLIKDQIVKVDAEAQILSFLVDLYRQQLVLRGVIDEEYSSCLAEFWAVVFIKYDDCSHASMFYQSLFLLAGLQARMNHRLPLLKDVKVRVLTPLQHQLSDYLQLRRLQDKTDGEGENIDLSFLPQVEDDSLVRLNISLRVMKDTFHHIHQALIMCK
;
A
#
# COMPACT_ATOMS: atom_id res chain seq x y z
N MET A 1 42.31 4.95 -50.33
CA MET A 1 43.18 5.21 -49.15
C MET A 1 42.52 4.80 -47.85
N ILE A 2 41.33 5.31 -47.51
CA ILE A 2 40.61 4.94 -46.27
C ILE A 2 40.33 3.44 -46.20
N LEU A 3 39.70 2.86 -47.23
CA LEU A 3 39.43 1.42 -47.31
C LEU A 3 40.69 0.55 -47.15
N GLN A 4 41.82 0.98 -47.70
CA GLN A 4 43.09 0.25 -47.62
C GLN A 4 43.68 0.28 -46.21
N LYS A 5 43.56 1.41 -45.50
CA LYS A 5 43.90 1.53 -44.07
C LYS A 5 42.93 0.70 -43.21
N SER A 6 41.63 0.72 -43.53
CA SER A 6 40.63 -0.12 -42.86
C SER A 6 40.99 -1.60 -42.99
N MET A 7 41.28 -2.10 -44.20
CA MET A 7 41.66 -3.50 -44.42
C MET A 7 42.97 -3.90 -43.72
N MET A 8 43.96 -3.00 -43.66
CA MET A 8 45.21 -3.26 -42.95
C MET A 8 44.98 -3.38 -41.42
N LEU A 9 44.10 -2.54 -40.87
CA LEU A 9 43.70 -2.56 -39.47
C LEU A 9 42.84 -3.79 -39.13
N PHE A 10 41.97 -4.23 -40.05
CA PHE A 10 41.25 -5.50 -39.93
C PHE A 10 42.19 -6.70 -39.90
N HIS A 11 43.25 -6.69 -40.71
CA HIS A 11 44.23 -7.78 -40.71
C HIS A 11 45.08 -7.85 -39.42
N LEU A 12 45.28 -6.71 -38.75
CA LEU A 12 45.91 -6.66 -37.42
C LEU A 12 44.96 -7.19 -36.32
N LEU A 13 43.66 -6.90 -36.42
CA LEU A 13 42.63 -7.47 -35.55
C LEU A 13 42.51 -8.99 -35.70
N GLU A 14 42.52 -9.51 -36.94
CA GLU A 14 42.49 -10.96 -37.21
C GLU A 14 43.73 -11.69 -36.68
N LYS A 15 44.88 -11.00 -36.56
CA LYS A 15 46.12 -11.54 -36.00
C LYS A 15 46.26 -11.34 -34.49
N GLU A 16 45.23 -10.81 -33.83
CA GLU A 16 45.20 -10.50 -32.40
C GLU A 16 46.31 -9.53 -31.94
N ASP A 17 46.85 -8.70 -32.85
CA ASP A 17 47.88 -7.70 -32.50
C ASP A 17 47.23 -6.36 -32.12
N TYR A 18 46.56 -6.37 -30.96
CA TYR A 18 45.74 -5.26 -30.46
C TYR A 18 46.56 -4.01 -30.11
N VAL A 19 47.84 -4.17 -29.76
CA VAL A 19 48.73 -3.06 -29.37
C VAL A 19 49.11 -2.23 -30.60
N THR A 20 49.49 -2.91 -31.68
CA THR A 20 49.80 -2.23 -32.95
C THR A 20 48.54 -1.61 -33.56
N PHE A 21 47.41 -2.30 -33.47
CA PHE A 21 46.11 -1.77 -33.90
C PHE A 21 45.74 -0.47 -33.19
N ALA A 22 45.79 -0.43 -31.85
CA ALA A 22 45.44 0.76 -31.07
C ALA A 22 46.37 1.95 -31.38
N SER A 23 47.67 1.69 -31.55
CA SER A 23 48.66 2.71 -31.92
C SER A 23 48.39 3.31 -33.31
N ASP A 24 47.99 2.50 -34.27
CA ASP A 24 47.73 2.96 -35.64
C ASP A 24 46.36 3.64 -35.79
N VAL A 25 45.35 3.24 -35.02
CA VAL A 25 44.04 3.94 -34.96
C VAL A 25 44.19 5.34 -34.37
N GLN A 26 45.08 5.54 -33.40
CA GLN A 26 45.35 6.86 -32.81
C GLN A 26 46.03 7.83 -33.78
N LYS A 27 46.72 7.32 -34.81
CA LYS A 27 47.37 8.15 -35.85
C LYS A 27 46.40 8.60 -36.95
N LEU A 28 45.17 8.09 -36.97
CA LEU A 28 44.16 8.47 -37.96
C LEU A 28 43.53 9.83 -37.64
N THR A 29 43.16 10.56 -38.68
CA THR A 29 42.36 11.78 -38.53
C THR A 29 40.94 11.44 -38.06
N CYS A 30 40.26 12.41 -37.45
CA CYS A 30 38.89 12.25 -36.94
C CYS A 30 37.90 11.70 -37.98
N SER A 31 38.00 12.12 -39.24
CA SER A 31 37.13 11.64 -40.32
C SER A 31 37.47 10.21 -40.74
N GLU A 32 38.76 9.85 -40.75
CA GLU A 32 39.21 8.47 -41.01
C GLU A 32 38.79 7.51 -39.88
N GLN A 33 38.84 7.94 -38.62
CA GLN A 33 38.35 7.16 -37.48
C GLN A 33 36.85 6.91 -37.55
N SER A 34 36.07 7.94 -37.91
CA SER A 34 34.62 7.79 -38.09
C SER A 34 34.27 6.85 -39.24
N GLY A 35 35.03 6.90 -40.33
CA GLY A 35 34.89 5.96 -41.46
C GLY A 35 35.24 4.53 -41.06
N LEU A 36 36.35 4.34 -40.33
CA LEU A 36 36.78 3.03 -39.81
C LEU A 36 35.73 2.39 -38.90
N VAL A 37 35.10 3.18 -38.02
CA VAL A 37 34.02 2.71 -37.14
C VAL A 37 32.78 2.30 -37.94
N ALA A 38 32.41 3.05 -38.97
CA ALA A 38 31.30 2.68 -39.85
C ALA A 38 31.59 1.38 -40.62
N ASP A 39 32.82 1.22 -41.12
CA ASP A 39 33.27 0.01 -41.82
C ASP A 39 33.31 -1.21 -40.88
N LEU A 40 33.78 -1.04 -39.62
CA LEU A 40 33.75 -2.06 -38.56
C LEU A 40 32.34 -2.49 -38.23
N MET A 41 31.42 -1.55 -38.06
CA MET A 41 30.02 -1.84 -37.78
C MET A 41 29.33 -2.53 -38.96
N SER A 42 29.67 -2.16 -40.19
CA SER A 42 29.17 -2.83 -41.40
C SER A 42 29.67 -4.27 -41.50
N ALA A 43 30.96 -4.51 -41.26
CA ALA A 43 31.55 -5.85 -41.26
C ALA A 43 30.97 -6.76 -40.16
N VAL A 44 30.76 -6.20 -38.96
CA VAL A 44 30.13 -6.88 -37.82
C VAL A 44 28.65 -7.21 -38.14
N SER A 45 27.90 -6.26 -38.71
CA SER A 45 26.50 -6.47 -39.08
C SER A 45 26.29 -7.53 -40.17
N GLY A 46 27.29 -7.71 -41.06
CA GLY A 46 27.23 -8.67 -42.16
C GLY A 46 27.58 -10.12 -41.81
N SER A 47 28.12 -10.38 -40.61
CA SER A 47 28.72 -11.68 -40.24
C SER A 47 27.99 -12.46 -39.14
N PHE A 48 26.83 -12.01 -38.66
CA PHE A 48 26.17 -12.67 -37.52
C PHE A 48 25.48 -14.00 -37.87
N THR A 49 26.06 -15.10 -37.38
CA THR A 49 25.37 -16.34 -37.00
C THR A 49 25.40 -16.54 -35.47
N ARG A 50 24.66 -17.54 -34.96
CA ARG A 50 24.06 -17.62 -33.60
C ARG A 50 24.96 -17.60 -32.35
N ASP A 51 26.29 -17.64 -32.44
CA ASP A 51 27.19 -17.74 -31.26
C ASP A 51 27.85 -16.39 -30.87
N ALA A 52 27.10 -15.31 -30.98
CA ALA A 52 27.62 -13.95 -31.08
C ALA A 52 27.75 -13.12 -29.78
N SER A 53 27.56 -13.69 -28.58
CA SER A 53 27.64 -12.86 -27.36
C SER A 53 29.07 -12.53 -26.95
N THR A 54 30.01 -13.46 -27.17
CA THR A 54 31.42 -13.31 -26.77
C THR A 54 32.23 -12.40 -27.70
N ASP A 55 31.91 -12.36 -28.99
CA ASP A 55 32.63 -11.50 -29.95
C ASP A 55 32.15 -10.04 -29.90
N LEU A 56 30.86 -9.83 -29.57
CA LEU A 56 30.31 -8.50 -29.32
C LEU A 56 30.85 -7.89 -28.02
N GLU A 57 31.02 -8.70 -26.97
CA GLU A 57 31.66 -8.27 -25.72
C GLU A 57 33.12 -7.83 -25.93
N LYS A 58 33.91 -8.61 -26.68
CA LYS A 58 35.31 -8.24 -27.00
C LYS A 58 35.40 -6.99 -27.88
N ALA A 59 34.50 -6.82 -28.85
CA ALA A 59 34.45 -5.61 -29.69
C ALA A 59 34.09 -4.37 -28.86
N LEU A 60 33.15 -4.50 -27.91
CA LEU A 60 32.78 -3.44 -26.98
C LEU A 60 33.89 -3.11 -25.97
N GLU A 61 34.65 -4.11 -25.48
CA GLU A 61 35.84 -3.88 -24.65
C GLU A 61 36.94 -3.10 -25.40
N ILE A 62 37.17 -3.41 -26.68
CA ILE A 62 38.12 -2.68 -27.52
C ILE A 62 37.66 -1.22 -27.70
N VAL A 63 36.37 -0.97 -27.96
CA VAL A 63 35.80 0.39 -28.08
C VAL A 63 35.88 1.17 -26.77
N VAL A 64 35.73 0.50 -25.62
CA VAL A 64 35.83 1.10 -24.28
C VAL A 64 37.28 1.37 -23.87
N SER A 65 38.24 0.56 -24.35
CA SER A 65 39.68 0.73 -24.03
C SER A 65 40.35 1.92 -24.75
N ILE A 66 39.74 2.46 -25.80
CA ILE A 66 40.21 3.66 -26.51
C ILE A 66 39.65 4.90 -25.78
N GLY A 67 40.34 5.35 -24.74
CA GLY A 67 39.82 6.32 -23.76
C GLY A 67 39.59 7.78 -24.24
N SER A 68 38.41 8.31 -23.84
CA SER A 68 38.08 9.69 -23.38
C SER A 68 37.84 10.83 -24.42
N PRO A 69 36.94 11.83 -24.14
CA PRO A 69 35.61 11.74 -23.53
C PRO A 69 34.52 12.53 -24.33
N LEU A 70 33.27 12.04 -24.24
CA LEU A 70 32.03 12.83 -24.18
C LEU A 70 31.48 13.69 -25.34
N CYS A 71 32.09 13.83 -26.52
CA CYS A 71 31.48 14.66 -27.59
C CYS A 71 31.01 13.95 -28.87
N ARG A 72 31.07 12.61 -28.99
CA ARG A 72 30.78 11.95 -30.28
C ARG A 72 29.79 10.79 -30.26
N MET A 73 28.86 10.78 -29.30
CA MET A 73 27.80 9.76 -29.24
C MET A 73 26.38 10.29 -29.43
N LEU A 74 26.17 11.54 -29.82
CA LEU A 74 24.80 12.05 -30.06
C LEU A 74 24.08 11.37 -31.25
N PRO A 75 24.75 10.96 -32.34
CA PRO A 75 24.05 10.23 -33.42
C PRO A 75 23.82 8.74 -33.12
N LEU A 76 24.56 8.15 -32.17
CA LEU A 76 24.45 6.73 -31.79
C LEU A 76 23.30 6.45 -30.81
N VAL A 77 22.74 7.50 -30.18
CA VAL A 77 21.63 7.38 -29.22
C VAL A 77 20.25 7.30 -29.92
N ASN A 78 20.12 7.77 -31.16
CA ASN A 78 18.83 7.86 -31.83
C ASN A 78 18.43 6.63 -32.65
N LEU A 79 19.30 5.63 -32.85
CA LEU A 79 19.04 4.52 -33.79
C LEU A 79 19.00 3.12 -33.17
N ALA A 80 19.05 2.99 -31.84
CA ALA A 80 18.95 1.71 -31.14
C ALA A 80 17.77 1.69 -30.16
N ILE A 81 16.57 1.93 -30.68
CA ILE A 81 15.31 1.60 -29.98
C ILE A 81 15.05 0.12 -30.24
N ASP A 82 15.68 -0.76 -29.45
CA ASP A 82 15.07 -2.04 -28.98
C ASP A 82 15.92 -2.93 -28.05
N SER A 83 17.02 -2.45 -27.45
CA SER A 83 17.72 -3.21 -26.38
C SER A 83 18.15 -2.35 -25.18
N LYS A 84 17.12 -2.02 -24.38
CA LYS A 84 17.07 -2.00 -22.90
C LYS A 84 18.14 -1.25 -22.07
N PHE A 85 17.75 -0.03 -21.70
CA PHE A 85 17.53 0.48 -20.32
C PHE A 85 18.67 0.73 -19.34
N ASP A 86 19.89 0.21 -19.52
CA ASP A 86 20.96 0.47 -18.53
C ASP A 86 21.65 1.84 -18.68
N ASN A 87 21.75 2.35 -19.91
CA ASN A 87 22.51 3.57 -20.17
C ASN A 87 21.74 4.87 -19.92
N LEU A 88 20.42 4.91 -20.13
CA LEU A 88 19.63 6.13 -19.88
C LEU A 88 19.54 6.42 -18.37
N THR A 89 19.41 5.36 -17.58
CA THR A 89 19.46 5.38 -16.11
C THR A 89 20.83 5.81 -15.60
N LYS A 90 21.91 5.31 -16.22
CA LYS A 90 23.29 5.71 -15.92
C LYS A 90 23.57 7.18 -16.24
N ILE A 91 23.10 7.68 -17.39
CA ILE A 91 23.27 9.08 -17.79
C ILE A 91 22.49 10.04 -16.87
N LEU A 92 21.26 9.69 -16.48
CA LEU A 92 20.46 10.47 -15.53
C LEU A 92 21.06 10.43 -14.11
N LEU A 93 21.58 9.28 -13.67
CA LEU A 93 22.28 9.21 -12.39
C LEU A 93 23.61 9.97 -12.41
N ASP A 94 24.40 9.88 -13.48
CA ASP A 94 25.69 10.58 -13.62
C ASP A 94 25.52 12.10 -13.72
N ALA A 95 24.42 12.59 -14.30
CA ALA A 95 24.07 14.01 -14.27
C ALA A 95 23.60 14.50 -12.88
N LEU A 96 23.12 13.59 -12.02
CA LEU A 96 22.57 13.87 -10.69
C LEU A 96 23.53 13.55 -9.53
N THR A 97 24.72 13.00 -9.81
CA THR A 97 25.72 12.61 -8.80
C THR A 97 26.60 13.77 -8.33
N ARG A 98 27.31 13.50 -7.23
CA ARG A 98 28.17 14.44 -6.48
C ARG A 98 29.31 15.01 -7.33
N ASP A 99 29.77 14.28 -8.34
CA ASP A 99 30.92 14.64 -9.16
C ASP A 99 30.57 15.75 -10.16
N PHE A 100 29.39 15.71 -10.79
CA PHE A 100 28.90 16.78 -11.67
C PHE A 100 28.64 18.09 -10.91
N THR A 101 28.06 17.98 -9.71
CA THR A 101 27.81 19.14 -8.83
C THR A 101 29.06 19.72 -8.17
N GLN A 102 30.15 18.95 -8.08
CA GLN A 102 31.48 19.42 -7.68
C GLN A 102 32.24 20.07 -8.85
N LEU A 103 32.07 19.55 -10.07
CA LEU A 103 32.72 20.07 -11.28
C LEU A 103 32.06 21.37 -11.81
N HIS A 104 30.76 21.57 -11.59
CA HIS A 104 30.01 22.73 -12.10
C HIS A 104 29.11 23.41 -11.04
N PRO A 105 29.71 23.99 -9.97
CA PRO A 105 28.97 24.53 -8.83
C PRO A 105 28.03 25.71 -9.15
N GLN A 106 28.31 26.48 -10.22
CA GLN A 106 27.49 27.61 -10.65
C GLN A 106 26.19 27.18 -11.35
N GLN A 107 26.15 25.98 -11.91
CA GLN A 107 24.96 25.42 -12.58
C GLN A 107 24.07 24.63 -11.63
N LYS A 108 24.51 24.42 -10.38
CA LYS A 108 23.80 23.67 -9.35
C LYS A 108 22.44 24.26 -9.00
N GLU A 109 22.33 25.58 -8.84
CA GLU A 109 21.06 26.28 -8.59
C GLU A 109 20.13 26.24 -9.81
N TRP A 110 20.71 26.35 -11.01
CA TRP A 110 19.98 26.35 -12.28
C TRP A 110 19.39 24.97 -12.60
N ILE A 111 20.15 23.89 -12.40
CA ILE A 111 19.69 22.50 -12.62
C ILE A 111 18.66 22.08 -11.57
N LYS A 112 18.84 22.52 -10.32
CA LYS A 112 17.96 22.17 -9.20
C LYS A 112 16.54 22.70 -9.36
N TRP A 113 16.39 23.87 -9.99
CA TRP A 113 15.09 24.48 -10.21
C TRP A 113 14.60 24.33 -11.65
N ASP A 114 15.43 24.54 -12.67
CA ASP A 114 14.96 24.63 -14.04
C ASP A 114 14.70 23.25 -14.68
N VAL A 115 15.49 22.22 -14.35
CA VAL A 115 15.23 20.85 -14.85
C VAL A 115 14.05 20.22 -14.12
N VAL A 116 13.98 20.37 -12.80
CA VAL A 116 12.85 19.86 -12.02
C VAL A 116 11.57 20.60 -12.40
N VAL A 117 11.58 21.93 -12.53
CA VAL A 117 10.38 22.72 -12.90
C VAL A 117 10.03 22.57 -14.38
N LYS A 118 10.97 22.37 -15.31
CA LYS A 118 10.65 22.09 -16.71
C LYS A 118 10.11 20.66 -16.90
N VAL A 119 10.66 19.69 -16.18
CA VAL A 119 10.12 18.32 -16.17
C VAL A 119 8.74 18.31 -15.50
N ASP A 120 8.56 19.02 -14.38
CA ASP A 120 7.26 19.14 -13.69
C ASP A 120 6.25 19.93 -14.54
N ARG A 121 6.66 21.01 -15.23
CA ARG A 121 5.76 21.78 -16.12
C ARG A 121 5.39 21.02 -17.38
N GLU A 122 6.31 20.30 -18.03
CA GLU A 122 5.96 19.53 -19.22
C GLU A 122 5.22 18.24 -18.86
N ILE A 123 5.54 17.59 -17.73
CA ILE A 123 4.72 16.46 -17.24
C ILE A 123 3.34 16.94 -16.81
N ILE A 124 3.19 18.11 -16.17
CA ILE A 124 1.87 18.65 -15.79
C ILE A 124 1.09 19.16 -17.00
N LYS A 125 1.73 19.81 -17.98
CA LYS A 125 1.10 20.20 -19.25
C LYS A 125 0.67 18.99 -20.06
N GLU A 126 1.53 17.99 -20.19
CA GLU A 126 1.20 16.74 -20.88
C GLU A 126 0.12 15.98 -20.10
N LEU A 127 0.14 15.93 -18.77
CA LEU A 127 -0.93 15.30 -17.98
C LEU A 127 -2.27 16.03 -18.09
N ASP A 128 -2.30 17.37 -18.10
CA ASP A 128 -3.54 18.16 -18.24
C ASP A 128 -4.10 18.08 -19.68
N GLU A 129 -3.24 18.05 -20.71
CA GLU A 129 -3.65 17.90 -22.12
C GLU A 129 -3.98 16.42 -22.48
N GLU A 130 -3.33 15.44 -21.83
CA GLU A 130 -3.57 14.00 -22.01
C GLU A 130 -4.74 13.48 -21.17
N GLU A 131 -5.06 14.05 -20.00
CA GLU A 131 -6.27 13.69 -19.26
C GLU A 131 -7.50 14.01 -20.13
N GLU A 132 -7.53 15.15 -20.81
CA GLU A 132 -8.62 15.53 -21.74
C GLU A 132 -8.70 14.62 -22.99
N GLN A 133 -7.58 14.07 -23.48
CA GLN A 133 -7.56 13.09 -24.57
C GLN A 133 -7.92 11.67 -24.11
N LEU A 134 -7.50 11.24 -22.92
CA LEU A 134 -7.81 9.91 -22.34
C LEU A 134 -9.32 9.71 -22.12
N TRP A 135 -10.05 10.78 -21.77
CA TRP A 135 -11.52 10.74 -21.66
C TRP A 135 -12.22 10.53 -23.02
N ARG A 136 -11.56 10.83 -24.16
CA ARG A 136 -12.17 10.77 -25.49
C ARG A 136 -11.85 9.50 -26.28
N THR A 137 -10.70 8.87 -26.09
CA THR A 137 -10.25 7.81 -27.02
C THR A 137 -9.93 6.45 -26.41
N GLY A 138 -9.93 6.28 -25.08
CA GLY A 138 -9.92 4.96 -24.45
C GLY A 138 -8.76 4.03 -24.81
N SER A 139 -7.67 4.51 -25.42
CA SER A 139 -6.44 3.74 -25.60
C SER A 139 -5.25 4.66 -25.87
N PHE A 140 -4.39 4.84 -24.87
CA PHE A 140 -2.93 4.84 -25.01
C PHE A 140 -2.35 4.90 -23.59
N VAL A 141 -1.49 3.95 -23.24
CA VAL A 141 -0.65 4.05 -22.03
C VAL A 141 0.76 4.26 -22.54
N ASP A 142 1.34 5.42 -22.21
CA ASP A 142 2.71 5.76 -22.57
C ASP A 142 3.68 4.69 -22.04
N THR A 143 4.53 4.21 -22.94
CA THR A 143 5.56 3.21 -22.70
C THR A 143 6.52 3.67 -21.60
N ARG A 144 6.73 4.98 -21.37
CA ARG A 144 7.63 5.49 -20.32
C ARG A 144 7.08 5.31 -18.90
N LEU A 145 5.80 5.63 -18.70
CA LEU A 145 5.12 5.41 -17.41
C LEU A 145 4.98 3.90 -17.15
N THR A 146 4.65 3.13 -18.19
CA THR A 146 4.58 1.67 -18.13
C THR A 146 5.94 1.07 -17.77
N THR A 147 7.04 1.59 -18.33
CA THR A 147 8.40 1.10 -18.07
C THR A 147 8.90 1.47 -16.67
N TRP A 148 8.54 2.65 -16.16
CA TRP A 148 8.85 3.02 -14.78
C TRP A 148 8.06 2.20 -13.77
N ILE A 149 6.78 1.93 -14.05
CA ILE A 149 5.96 1.01 -13.25
C ILE A 149 6.56 -0.40 -13.31
N THR A 150 6.98 -0.90 -14.48
CA THR A 150 7.66 -2.20 -14.58
C THR A 150 9.02 -2.23 -13.89
N PHE A 151 9.77 -1.13 -13.85
CA PHE A 151 11.02 -1.04 -13.08
C PHE A 151 10.75 -1.09 -11.58
N CYS A 152 9.76 -0.34 -11.09
CA CYS A 152 9.31 -0.41 -9.69
C CYS A 152 8.77 -1.80 -9.33
N ASP A 153 8.03 -2.46 -10.23
CA ASP A 153 7.53 -3.83 -10.07
C ASP A 153 8.64 -4.89 -10.14
N LEU A 154 9.66 -4.68 -10.98
CA LEU A 154 10.88 -5.50 -11.06
C LEU A 154 11.70 -5.39 -9.77
N ILE A 155 11.74 -4.20 -9.16
CA ILE A 155 12.41 -3.99 -7.87
C ILE A 155 11.58 -4.55 -6.71
N ASN A 156 10.26 -4.41 -6.75
CA ASN A 156 9.34 -5.02 -5.77
C ASN A 156 9.42 -6.55 -5.81
N SER A 157 9.54 -7.15 -7.00
CA SER A 157 9.75 -8.60 -7.16
C SER A 157 11.18 -9.03 -6.79
N ALA A 158 12.19 -8.20 -7.02
CA ALA A 158 13.57 -8.43 -6.59
C ALA A 158 13.79 -8.27 -5.07
N TYR A 159 12.81 -7.74 -4.33
CA TYR A 159 12.86 -7.58 -2.86
C TYR A 159 13.01 -8.93 -2.14
N PHE A 160 12.54 -10.01 -2.75
CA PHE A 160 12.74 -11.39 -2.27
C PHE A 160 14.16 -11.94 -2.52
N MET A 161 14.99 -11.28 -3.34
CA MET A 161 16.14 -11.92 -4.00
C MET A 161 17.53 -11.31 -3.76
N ARG A 162 17.73 -10.27 -2.94
CA ARG A 162 19.01 -9.90 -2.24
C ARG A 162 19.00 -8.41 -1.88
N GLY A 163 18.87 -8.08 -0.60
CA GLY A 163 18.91 -6.69 -0.12
C GLY A 163 20.20 -5.93 -0.45
N SER A 164 21.31 -6.60 -0.72
CA SER A 164 22.61 -5.97 -1.01
C SER A 164 22.69 -5.23 -2.35
N LEU A 165 21.95 -5.67 -3.37
CA LEU A 165 21.98 -5.03 -4.71
C LEU A 165 21.13 -3.76 -4.74
N ILE A 166 19.94 -3.83 -4.13
CA ILE A 166 19.04 -2.69 -3.89
C ILE A 166 19.81 -1.63 -3.10
N ILE A 167 20.39 -1.97 -1.96
CA ILE A 167 21.16 -1.01 -1.14
C ILE A 167 22.31 -0.36 -1.92
N ARG A 168 22.96 -1.08 -2.85
CA ARG A 168 24.04 -0.50 -3.69
C ARG A 168 23.52 0.48 -4.74
N CYS A 169 22.47 0.16 -5.46
CA CYS A 169 21.88 1.07 -6.45
C CYS A 169 21.29 2.32 -5.78
N TYR A 170 20.71 2.16 -4.58
CA TYR A 170 20.03 3.24 -3.87
C TYR A 170 20.94 4.11 -2.99
N ARG A 171 22.09 3.60 -2.52
CA ARG A 171 23.12 4.46 -1.87
C ARG A 171 23.62 5.57 -2.79
N SER A 172 23.51 5.38 -4.10
CA SER A 172 23.88 6.34 -5.14
C SER A 172 22.78 7.35 -5.46
N MET A 173 21.55 7.16 -4.97
CA MET A 173 20.44 8.07 -5.26
C MET A 173 20.63 9.41 -4.54
N SER A 174 20.50 10.49 -5.31
CA SER A 174 20.45 11.85 -4.77
C SER A 174 19.26 12.02 -3.81
N PRO A 175 19.41 12.72 -2.67
CA PRO A 175 18.29 13.06 -1.79
C PRO A 175 17.11 13.72 -2.50
N LEU A 176 17.38 14.47 -3.58
CA LEU A 176 16.36 15.10 -4.41
C LEU A 176 15.47 14.09 -5.14
N LEU A 177 16.05 12.96 -5.57
CA LEU A 177 15.31 11.90 -6.25
C LEU A 177 14.42 11.15 -5.26
N VAL A 178 14.91 10.89 -4.04
CA VAL A 178 14.10 10.29 -2.97
C VAL A 178 12.93 11.21 -2.59
N GLU A 179 13.18 12.52 -2.50
CA GLU A 179 12.12 13.51 -2.26
C GLU A 179 11.08 13.50 -3.39
N TYR A 180 11.53 13.54 -4.65
CA TYR A 180 10.65 13.48 -5.82
C TYR A 180 9.80 12.20 -5.84
N LEU A 181 10.44 11.04 -5.67
CA LEU A 181 9.74 9.75 -5.61
C LEU A 181 8.74 9.71 -4.45
N SER A 182 9.06 10.31 -3.31
CA SER A 182 8.12 10.40 -2.17
C SER A 182 6.89 11.27 -2.43
N ARG A 183 6.92 12.12 -3.46
CA ARG A 183 5.73 12.87 -3.91
C ARG A 183 4.84 12.03 -4.83
N ILE A 184 5.46 11.19 -5.67
CA ILE A 184 4.76 10.30 -6.61
C ILE A 184 4.13 9.13 -5.88
N ASP A 185 4.93 8.42 -5.08
CA ASP A 185 4.53 7.23 -4.33
C ASP A 185 4.89 7.38 -2.84
N PRO A 186 4.09 8.15 -2.08
CA PRO A 186 4.41 8.50 -0.70
C PRO A 186 4.42 7.30 0.27
N LEU A 187 3.86 6.17 -0.12
CA LEU A 187 3.69 4.98 0.72
C LEU A 187 4.52 3.78 0.24
N SER A 188 5.37 3.93 -0.78
CA SER A 188 6.31 2.89 -1.20
C SER A 188 7.26 2.53 -0.06
N PRO A 189 7.30 1.27 0.39
CA PRO A 189 8.21 0.84 1.45
C PRO A 189 9.68 1.15 1.18
N ILE A 190 10.09 1.06 -0.08
CA ILE A 190 11.46 1.34 -0.53
C ILE A 190 11.77 2.83 -0.36
N ILE A 191 10.90 3.70 -0.85
CA ILE A 191 11.09 5.15 -0.74
C ILE A 191 11.11 5.56 0.74
N VAL A 192 10.25 4.96 1.56
CA VAL A 192 10.21 5.21 2.99
C VAL A 192 11.51 4.81 3.68
N ALA A 193 12.04 3.62 3.40
CA ALA A 193 13.31 3.15 3.93
C ALA A 193 14.49 4.07 3.54
N LEU A 194 14.42 4.71 2.38
CA LEU A 194 15.44 5.60 1.85
C LEU A 194 15.30 7.06 2.29
N SER A 195 14.18 7.42 2.91
CA SER A 195 13.82 8.82 3.16
C SER A 195 14.60 9.52 4.30
N LYS A 196 15.29 8.79 5.17
CA LYS A 196 16.17 9.37 6.20
C LYS A 196 17.61 8.90 6.06
N GLN A 197 18.54 9.83 6.25
CA GLN A 197 19.98 9.57 6.35
C GLN A 197 20.44 9.61 7.82
N PRO A 198 21.30 8.69 8.28
CA PRO A 198 21.84 7.53 7.55
C PRO A 198 20.74 6.51 7.22
N PHE A 199 20.89 5.76 6.12
CA PHE A 199 19.90 4.76 5.70
C PHE A 199 19.78 3.63 6.74
N ILE A 200 18.69 3.63 7.50
CA ILE A 200 18.39 2.60 8.51
C ILE A 200 17.46 1.57 7.89
N PHE A 201 18.00 0.42 7.49
CA PHE A 201 17.22 -0.73 7.02
C PHE A 201 16.81 -1.66 8.19
N SER A 202 16.30 -1.08 9.27
CA SER A 202 15.67 -1.87 10.33
C SER A 202 14.19 -2.10 10.00
N PRO A 203 13.69 -3.35 10.01
CA PRO A 203 12.27 -3.66 9.89
C PRO A 203 11.37 -2.77 10.75
N GLN A 204 11.77 -2.55 12.00
CA GLN A 204 11.04 -1.74 12.97
C GLN A 204 10.97 -0.27 12.53
N TYR A 205 12.07 0.27 12.00
CA TYR A 205 12.12 1.63 11.49
C TYR A 205 11.22 1.80 10.26
N VAL A 206 11.31 0.88 9.30
CA VAL A 206 10.50 0.93 8.07
C VAL A 206 9.01 0.83 8.39
N ILE A 207 8.62 -0.09 9.29
CA ILE A 207 7.23 -0.23 9.77
C ILE A 207 6.76 1.05 10.46
N SER A 208 7.58 1.62 11.35
CA SER A 208 7.25 2.86 12.07
C SER A 208 7.04 4.02 11.10
N GLU A 209 7.98 4.23 10.20
CA GLU A 209 7.92 5.33 9.25
C GLU A 209 6.76 5.15 8.24
N LEU A 210 6.48 3.91 7.81
CA LEU A 210 5.30 3.60 6.99
C LEU A 210 4.00 3.88 7.75
N ALA A 211 3.90 3.47 9.02
CA ALA A 211 2.72 3.74 9.84
C ALA A 211 2.44 5.25 9.96
N ASP A 212 3.47 6.06 10.23
CA ASP A 212 3.35 7.51 10.30
C ASP A 212 2.96 8.12 8.95
N ARG A 213 3.56 7.66 7.85
CA ARG A 213 3.25 8.16 6.50
C ARG A 213 1.86 7.78 6.04
N ILE A 214 1.39 6.57 6.32
CA ILE A 214 -0.01 6.17 6.04
C ILE A 214 -0.96 7.05 6.86
N THR A 215 -0.68 7.25 8.15
CA THR A 215 -1.49 8.12 9.02
C THR A 215 -1.56 9.55 8.46
N GLN A 216 -0.42 10.12 8.08
CA GLN A 216 -0.36 11.45 7.46
C GLN A 216 -1.06 11.49 6.11
N PHE A 217 -0.90 10.46 5.28
CA PHE A 217 -1.54 10.36 3.98
C PHE A 217 -3.07 10.36 4.11
N LEU A 218 -3.60 9.52 5.01
CA LEU A 218 -5.05 9.41 5.25
C LEU A 218 -5.64 10.66 5.91
N SER A 219 -4.86 11.42 6.68
CA SER A 219 -5.31 12.71 7.24
C SER A 219 -5.55 13.80 6.19
N ARG A 220 -5.01 13.64 4.97
CA ARG A 220 -5.16 14.64 3.90
C ARG A 220 -6.47 14.40 3.16
N LYS A 221 -7.38 15.39 3.19
CA LYS A 221 -8.71 15.31 2.53
C LYS A 221 -8.67 14.92 1.05
N TRP A 222 -7.59 15.26 0.34
CA TRP A 222 -7.45 14.94 -1.10
C TRP A 222 -6.99 13.50 -1.35
N ALA A 223 -6.35 12.84 -0.38
CA ALA A 223 -5.82 11.49 -0.55
C ALA A 223 -6.96 10.49 -0.79
N LEU A 224 -8.04 10.60 -0.02
CA LEU A 224 -9.24 9.78 -0.15
C LEU A 224 -10.03 10.05 -1.44
N LYS A 225 -9.83 11.21 -2.08
CA LYS A 225 -10.49 11.54 -3.36
C LYS A 225 -9.84 10.86 -4.57
N ARG A 226 -8.62 10.35 -4.46
CA ARG A 226 -7.93 9.68 -5.57
C ARG A 226 -8.51 8.27 -5.78
N ARG A 227 -9.13 7.98 -6.93
CA ARG A 227 -9.75 6.67 -7.24
C ARG A 227 -8.83 5.43 -7.06
N ASN A 228 -7.52 5.63 -6.98
CA ASN A 228 -6.51 4.57 -6.86
C ASN A 228 -5.77 4.53 -5.51
N TYR A 229 -6.12 5.34 -4.50
CA TYR A 229 -5.40 5.32 -3.22
C TYR A 229 -5.44 3.94 -2.53
N VAL A 230 -6.52 3.18 -2.73
CA VAL A 230 -6.70 1.85 -2.13
C VAL A 230 -5.64 0.86 -2.60
N GLY A 231 -5.19 0.94 -3.85
CA GLY A 231 -4.16 0.02 -4.37
C GLY A 231 -2.84 0.20 -3.61
N ILE A 232 -2.37 1.45 -3.57
CA ILE A 232 -1.14 1.83 -2.86
C ILE A 232 -1.27 1.47 -1.37
N LEU A 233 -2.40 1.83 -0.74
CA LEU A 233 -2.64 1.54 0.66
C LEU A 233 -2.58 0.04 0.96
N VAL A 234 -3.29 -0.79 0.20
CA VAL A 234 -3.32 -2.25 0.39
C VAL A 234 -1.91 -2.82 0.24
N THR A 235 -1.15 -2.44 -0.79
CA THR A 235 0.23 -2.89 -0.98
C THR A 235 1.13 -2.52 0.21
N SER A 236 1.00 -1.30 0.75
CA SER A 236 1.76 -0.90 1.93
C SER A 236 1.37 -1.68 3.18
N LEU A 237 0.07 -1.96 3.38
CA LEU A 237 -0.41 -2.75 4.52
C LEU A 237 0.03 -4.22 4.44
N GLU A 238 -0.03 -4.83 3.25
CA GLU A 238 0.45 -6.20 3.00
C GLU A 238 1.97 -6.31 3.22
N PHE A 239 2.73 -5.28 2.81
CA PHE A 239 4.15 -5.19 3.12
C PHE A 239 4.39 -5.14 4.63
N MET A 240 3.67 -4.27 5.36
CA MET A 240 3.78 -4.18 6.82
C MET A 240 3.43 -5.49 7.51
N GLU A 241 2.36 -6.17 7.07
CA GLU A 241 1.97 -7.49 7.55
C GLU A 241 3.11 -8.51 7.39
N GLY A 242 3.71 -8.58 6.20
CA GLY A 242 4.82 -9.49 5.92
C GLY A 242 6.02 -9.24 6.84
N MET A 243 6.31 -7.98 7.14
CA MET A 243 7.40 -7.59 8.04
C MET A 243 7.07 -7.88 9.51
N LEU A 244 5.82 -7.71 9.93
CA LEU A 244 5.37 -7.97 11.30
C LEU A 244 5.30 -9.46 11.65
N LYS A 245 5.01 -10.32 10.66
CA LYS A 245 5.03 -11.78 10.84
C LYS A 245 6.43 -12.35 11.04
N ASN A 246 7.48 -11.64 10.63
CA ASN A 246 8.86 -12.06 10.85
C ASN A 246 9.25 -11.76 12.31
N GLU A 247 9.46 -12.82 13.08
CA GLU A 247 9.64 -12.81 14.54
C GLU A 247 10.81 -11.90 14.97
N GLY A 248 10.55 -11.00 15.94
CA GLY A 248 11.57 -10.11 16.53
C GLY A 248 11.33 -8.60 16.34
N THR A 249 10.28 -8.21 15.61
CA THR A 249 9.94 -6.79 15.48
C THR A 249 9.31 -6.28 16.77
N ILE A 250 10.02 -5.41 17.50
CA ILE A 250 9.45 -4.66 18.63
C ILE A 250 8.48 -3.64 18.04
N ILE A 251 7.20 -3.79 18.35
CA ILE A 251 6.13 -2.94 17.84
C ILE A 251 5.82 -1.85 18.85
N PHE A 252 5.87 -0.59 18.43
CA PHE A 252 5.35 0.53 19.22
C PHE A 252 3.82 0.56 19.14
N LEU A 253 3.16 -0.05 20.13
CA LEU A 253 1.69 -0.11 20.23
C LEU A 253 0.99 1.25 20.02
N PRO A 254 1.45 2.38 20.60
CA PRO A 254 0.78 3.67 20.41
C PRO A 254 0.81 4.17 18.96
N GLN A 255 1.83 3.79 18.19
CA GLN A 255 1.92 4.15 16.78
C GLN A 255 0.99 3.29 15.93
N MET A 256 0.92 1.99 16.23
CA MET A 256 0.01 1.08 15.54
C MET A 256 -1.46 1.38 15.86
N GLU A 257 -1.76 1.77 17.10
CA GLU A 257 -3.07 2.31 17.47
C GLU A 257 -3.45 3.50 16.59
N ARG A 258 -2.55 4.49 16.42
CA ARG A 258 -2.77 5.65 15.54
C ARG A 258 -3.02 5.23 14.09
N LEU A 259 -2.23 4.28 13.58
CA LEU A 259 -2.41 3.74 12.23
C LEU A 259 -3.78 3.06 12.07
N LEU A 260 -4.12 2.13 12.97
CA LEU A 260 -5.40 1.40 12.91
C LEU A 260 -6.59 2.35 12.99
N VAL A 261 -6.51 3.37 13.86
CA VAL A 261 -7.51 4.44 13.96
C VAL A 261 -7.64 5.22 12.65
N ALA A 262 -6.52 5.61 12.04
CA ALA A 262 -6.52 6.33 10.76
C ALA A 262 -7.11 5.50 9.61
N LEU A 263 -7.05 4.18 9.70
CA LEU A 263 -7.63 3.26 8.71
C LEU A 263 -9.15 3.09 8.85
N LEU A 264 -9.76 3.36 10.01
CA LEU A 264 -11.19 3.11 10.25
C LEU A 264 -12.12 3.78 9.21
N PRO A 265 -11.94 5.05 8.81
CA PRO A 265 -12.79 5.69 7.80
C PRO A 265 -12.75 4.94 6.46
N THR A 266 -11.62 4.34 6.13
CA THR A 266 -11.43 3.62 4.87
C THR A 266 -12.18 2.27 4.83
N LEU A 267 -12.62 1.75 5.98
CA LEU A 267 -13.40 0.51 6.07
C LEU A 267 -14.87 0.70 5.65
N ASN A 268 -15.38 1.92 5.73
CA ASN A 268 -16.74 2.30 5.35
C ASN A 268 -16.81 3.18 4.10
N ASP A 269 -15.71 3.35 3.38
CA ASP A 269 -15.74 4.04 2.11
C ASP A 269 -16.46 3.16 1.06
N TYR A 270 -17.72 3.50 0.77
CA TYR A 270 -18.51 2.83 -0.26
C TYR A 270 -18.18 3.34 -1.67
N ALA A 271 -17.57 4.52 -1.82
CA ALA A 271 -17.23 5.09 -3.12
C ALA A 271 -16.15 4.28 -3.85
N ILE A 272 -15.33 3.54 -3.10
CA ILE A 272 -14.29 2.65 -3.65
C ILE A 272 -14.82 1.26 -4.09
N GLY A 273 -16.11 0.97 -3.91
CA GLY A 273 -16.78 -0.20 -4.45
C GLY A 273 -16.11 -1.53 -4.09
N GLU A 274 -15.78 -2.35 -5.08
CA GLU A 274 -15.15 -3.67 -4.88
C GLU A 274 -13.78 -3.58 -4.17
N LYS A 275 -13.05 -2.48 -4.35
CA LYS A 275 -11.75 -2.28 -3.69
C LYS A 275 -11.88 -2.19 -2.16
N ARG A 276 -13.06 -1.83 -1.63
CA ARG A 276 -13.37 -1.86 -0.19
C ARG A 276 -13.09 -3.21 0.44
N ARG A 277 -13.46 -4.31 -0.23
CA ARG A 277 -13.22 -5.67 0.29
C ARG A 277 -11.72 -5.96 0.46
N LYS A 278 -10.89 -5.50 -0.48
CA LYS A 278 -9.42 -5.63 -0.38
C LYS A 278 -8.88 -4.83 0.81
N ASN A 279 -9.38 -3.61 0.99
CA ASN A 279 -8.97 -2.76 2.10
C ASN A 279 -9.36 -3.34 3.47
N VAL A 280 -10.59 -3.82 3.62
CA VAL A 280 -11.05 -4.49 4.85
C VAL A 280 -10.20 -5.73 5.15
N ARG A 281 -9.87 -6.53 4.14
CA ARG A 281 -8.98 -7.69 4.30
C ARG A 281 -7.56 -7.26 4.71
N ALA A 282 -6.99 -6.25 4.07
CA ALA A 282 -5.66 -5.75 4.41
C ALA A 282 -5.62 -5.21 5.85
N PHE A 283 -6.65 -4.49 6.29
CA PHE A 283 -6.81 -4.08 7.69
C PHE A 283 -6.84 -5.29 8.63
N GLN A 284 -7.68 -6.29 8.33
CA GLN A 284 -7.77 -7.51 9.15
C GLN A 284 -6.43 -8.23 9.21
N SER A 285 -5.77 -8.45 8.08
CA SER A 285 -4.49 -9.14 8.03
C SER A 285 -3.40 -8.39 8.80
N LEU A 286 -3.33 -7.07 8.66
CA LEU A 286 -2.43 -6.24 9.47
C LEU A 286 -2.74 -6.39 10.96
N PHE A 287 -4.00 -6.29 11.36
CA PHE A 287 -4.38 -6.46 12.76
C PHE A 287 -4.02 -7.85 13.31
N LEU A 288 -4.24 -8.90 12.52
CA LEU A 288 -3.93 -10.27 12.91
C LEU A 288 -2.42 -10.57 12.95
N SER A 289 -1.58 -9.68 12.38
CA SER A 289 -0.13 -9.80 12.46
C SER A 289 0.47 -9.38 13.81
N PHE A 290 -0.28 -8.64 14.64
CA PHE A 290 0.13 -8.34 16.01
C PHE A 290 0.16 -9.61 16.86
N SER A 291 0.96 -9.63 17.94
CA SER A 291 0.93 -10.78 18.84
C SER A 291 -0.45 -10.93 19.50
N ARG A 292 -0.82 -12.18 19.76
CA ARG A 292 -2.12 -12.58 20.30
C ARG A 292 -2.52 -11.83 21.58
N ASN A 293 -1.56 -11.59 22.47
CA ASN A 293 -1.74 -10.79 23.68
C ASN A 293 -2.03 -9.29 23.43
N HIS A 294 -1.56 -8.71 22.32
CA HIS A 294 -1.75 -7.28 22.02
C HIS A 294 -3.05 -7.00 21.26
N GLN A 295 -3.49 -7.92 20.41
CA GLN A 295 -4.70 -7.78 19.61
C GLN A 295 -5.96 -7.40 20.43
N PRO A 296 -6.35 -8.11 21.51
CA PRO A 296 -7.53 -7.75 22.29
C PRO A 296 -7.39 -6.39 23.00
N LEU A 297 -6.16 -6.02 23.41
CA LEU A 297 -5.87 -4.71 24.00
C LEU A 297 -6.04 -3.57 22.98
N LEU A 298 -5.56 -3.76 21.75
CA LEU A 298 -5.73 -2.81 20.66
C LEU A 298 -7.22 -2.65 20.31
N LEU A 299 -7.99 -3.73 20.21
CA LEU A 299 -9.43 -3.65 19.96
C LEU A 299 -10.16 -2.89 21.07
N LYS A 300 -9.91 -3.26 22.33
CA LYS A 300 -10.46 -2.57 23.49
C LYS A 300 -10.17 -1.07 23.44
N ARG A 301 -8.94 -0.71 23.09
CA ARG A 301 -8.50 0.68 23.02
C ARG A 301 -9.17 1.44 21.88
N ILE A 302 -9.23 0.86 20.68
CA ILE A 302 -9.91 1.46 19.52
C ILE A 302 -11.40 1.67 19.81
N ILE A 303 -12.09 0.64 20.34
CA ILE A 303 -13.51 0.73 20.72
C ILE A 303 -13.72 1.86 21.74
N ARG A 304 -12.83 1.99 22.72
CA ARG A 304 -12.90 3.07 23.70
C ARG A 304 -12.72 4.45 23.06
N LEU A 305 -11.78 4.60 22.13
CA LEU A 305 -11.57 5.87 21.42
C LEU A 305 -12.81 6.29 20.60
N ILE A 306 -13.48 5.32 19.98
CA ILE A 306 -14.73 5.54 19.25
C ILE A 306 -15.84 5.93 20.25
N LYS A 307 -16.04 5.12 21.29
CA LYS A 307 -17.06 5.33 22.33
C LYS A 307 -16.93 6.68 23.03
N ASP A 308 -15.71 7.06 23.40
CA ASP A 308 -15.41 8.32 24.09
C ASP A 308 -15.42 9.52 23.11
N GLN A 309 -15.81 9.31 21.83
CA GLN A 309 -15.90 10.32 20.77
C GLN A 309 -14.57 11.05 20.49
N ILE A 310 -13.45 10.42 20.86
CA ILE A 310 -12.10 10.90 20.55
C ILE A 310 -11.80 10.71 19.06
N VAL A 311 -12.33 9.62 18.49
CA VAL A 311 -12.25 9.32 17.06
C VAL A 311 -13.67 9.29 16.51
N LYS A 312 -13.95 10.19 15.56
CA LYS A 312 -15.21 10.19 14.82
C LYS A 312 -15.08 9.27 13.62
N VAL A 313 -16.02 8.35 13.48
CA VAL A 313 -16.09 7.43 12.35
C VAL A 313 -17.48 7.48 11.74
N ASP A 314 -17.55 7.55 10.41
CA ASP A 314 -18.81 7.40 9.69
C ASP A 314 -19.28 5.95 9.80
N ALA A 315 -20.59 5.74 9.99
CA ALA A 315 -21.16 4.42 10.20
C ALA A 315 -20.48 3.68 11.38
N GLU A 316 -20.47 4.36 12.53
CA GLU A 316 -19.85 3.93 13.79
C GLU A 316 -20.31 2.52 14.20
N ALA A 317 -21.63 2.27 14.17
CA ALA A 317 -22.18 0.97 14.57
C ALA A 317 -21.65 -0.18 13.68
N GLN A 318 -21.46 0.07 12.38
CA GLN A 318 -20.94 -0.92 11.43
C GLN A 318 -19.47 -1.22 11.70
N ILE A 319 -18.66 -0.20 12.02
CA ILE A 319 -17.26 -0.40 12.42
C ILE A 319 -17.18 -1.15 13.73
N LEU A 320 -17.97 -0.78 14.74
CA LEU A 320 -17.97 -1.49 16.01
C LEU A 320 -18.45 -2.93 15.87
N SER A 321 -19.48 -3.18 15.06
CA SER A 321 -19.92 -4.54 14.69
C SER A 321 -18.76 -5.36 14.13
N PHE A 322 -18.03 -4.79 13.17
CA PHE A 322 -16.84 -5.41 12.58
C PHE A 322 -15.74 -5.69 13.61
N LEU A 323 -15.43 -4.76 14.52
CA LEU A 323 -14.41 -4.94 15.56
C LEU A 323 -14.83 -6.02 16.58
N VAL A 324 -16.11 -6.10 16.94
CA VAL A 324 -16.68 -7.16 17.79
C VAL A 324 -16.58 -8.51 17.09
N ASP A 325 -16.91 -8.58 15.81
CA ASP A 325 -16.79 -9.82 15.05
C ASP A 325 -15.34 -10.26 14.87
N LEU A 326 -14.41 -9.31 14.71
CA LEU A 326 -12.98 -9.61 14.69
C LEU A 326 -12.51 -10.21 16.02
N TYR A 327 -12.94 -9.63 17.16
CA TYR A 327 -12.69 -10.21 18.48
C TYR A 327 -13.27 -11.62 18.60
N ARG A 328 -14.54 -11.79 18.22
CA ARG A 328 -15.27 -13.07 18.28
C ARG A 328 -14.59 -14.17 17.47
N GLN A 329 -14.11 -13.86 16.27
CA GLN A 329 -13.41 -14.80 15.40
C GLN A 329 -12.07 -15.25 15.98
N GLN A 330 -11.37 -14.38 16.72
CA GLN A 330 -10.10 -14.73 17.34
C GLN A 330 -10.26 -15.38 18.71
N LEU A 331 -11.38 -15.18 19.40
CA LEU A 331 -11.69 -15.86 20.66
C LEU A 331 -11.77 -17.38 20.50
N VAL A 332 -12.23 -17.88 19.34
CA VAL A 332 -12.34 -19.31 19.06
C VAL A 332 -11.60 -19.64 17.77
N LEU A 333 -10.46 -20.30 17.89
CA LEU A 333 -9.64 -20.76 16.78
C LEU A 333 -9.78 -22.26 16.62
N ARG A 334 -10.20 -22.70 15.43
CA ARG A 334 -10.37 -24.14 15.12
C ARG A 334 -11.24 -24.89 16.15
N GLY A 335 -12.24 -24.20 16.70
CA GLY A 335 -13.17 -24.76 17.68
C GLY A 335 -12.68 -24.77 19.12
N VAL A 336 -11.46 -24.26 19.40
CA VAL A 336 -10.89 -24.16 20.74
C VAL A 336 -10.83 -22.70 21.17
N ILE A 337 -11.09 -22.44 22.45
CA ILE A 337 -10.97 -21.10 23.02
C ILE A 337 -9.49 -20.74 23.12
N ASP A 338 -9.15 -19.56 22.60
CA ASP A 338 -7.84 -18.96 22.80
C ASP A 338 -7.79 -18.33 24.20
N GLU A 339 -6.96 -18.89 25.09
CA GLU A 339 -6.87 -18.45 26.49
C GLU A 339 -6.30 -17.03 26.65
N GLU A 340 -5.39 -16.62 25.76
CA GLU A 340 -4.84 -15.27 25.76
C GLU A 340 -5.92 -14.25 25.43
N TYR A 341 -6.74 -14.52 24.41
CA TYR A 341 -7.90 -13.69 24.07
C TYR A 341 -8.96 -13.68 25.15
N SER A 342 -9.29 -14.88 25.64
CA SER A 342 -10.24 -15.14 26.71
C SER A 342 -9.91 -14.34 27.97
N SER A 343 -8.62 -14.20 28.30
CA SER A 343 -8.16 -13.42 29.45
C SER A 343 -8.74 -12.01 29.48
N CYS A 344 -8.79 -11.35 28.33
CA CYS A 344 -9.24 -9.98 28.14
C CYS A 344 -10.76 -9.82 27.99
N LEU A 345 -11.53 -10.91 27.96
CA LEU A 345 -12.96 -10.90 27.64
C LEU A 345 -13.80 -10.04 28.58
N ALA A 346 -13.49 -10.05 29.89
CA ALA A 346 -14.21 -9.24 30.88
C ALA A 346 -14.03 -7.74 30.62
N GLU A 347 -12.80 -7.33 30.32
CA GLU A 347 -12.47 -5.94 30.01
C GLU A 347 -13.05 -5.49 28.67
N PHE A 348 -13.10 -6.40 27.69
CA PHE A 348 -13.74 -6.15 26.40
C PHE A 348 -15.24 -5.85 26.57
N TRP A 349 -15.95 -6.68 27.35
CA TRP A 349 -17.36 -6.44 27.66
C TRP A 349 -17.61 -5.12 28.38
N ALA A 350 -16.69 -4.69 29.25
CA ALA A 350 -16.83 -3.43 29.97
C ALA A 350 -16.79 -2.19 29.06
N VAL A 351 -16.07 -2.25 27.94
CA VAL A 351 -15.96 -1.11 27.01
C VAL A 351 -16.98 -1.15 25.88
N VAL A 352 -17.39 -2.35 25.45
CA VAL A 352 -18.18 -2.52 24.21
C VAL A 352 -19.66 -2.14 24.36
N PHE A 353 -20.18 -1.93 25.57
CA PHE A 353 -21.58 -1.53 25.72
C PHE A 353 -21.78 -0.06 25.31
N ILE A 354 -22.53 0.15 24.23
CA ILE A 354 -22.95 1.44 23.69
C ILE A 354 -24.44 1.37 23.34
N LYS A 355 -25.18 2.41 23.68
CA LYS A 355 -26.59 2.57 23.30
C LYS A 355 -26.69 3.58 22.17
N TYR A 356 -27.46 3.23 21.15
CA TYR A 356 -27.80 4.12 20.04
C TYR A 356 -29.27 4.50 20.08
N ASP A 357 -29.58 5.77 19.85
CA ASP A 357 -30.96 6.25 19.77
C ASP A 357 -31.70 5.59 18.60
N ASP A 358 -31.04 5.49 17.44
CA ASP A 358 -31.54 4.73 16.30
C ASP A 358 -31.08 3.26 16.36
N CYS A 359 -31.96 2.41 16.87
CA CYS A 359 -31.73 0.98 16.95
C CYS A 359 -31.67 0.29 15.58
N SER A 360 -32.27 0.89 14.55
CA SER A 360 -32.27 0.38 13.19
C SER A 360 -30.87 0.48 12.58
N HIS A 361 -30.24 1.65 12.73
CA HIS A 361 -28.87 1.86 12.31
C HIS A 361 -27.87 0.96 13.07
N ALA A 362 -28.12 0.73 14.36
CA ALA A 362 -27.26 -0.06 15.22
C ALA A 362 -27.49 -1.58 15.19
N SER A 363 -28.42 -2.07 14.35
CA SER A 363 -28.86 -3.47 14.39
C SER A 363 -27.73 -4.47 14.23
N MET A 364 -26.79 -4.22 13.30
CA MET A 364 -25.64 -5.08 13.05
C MET A 364 -24.69 -5.14 14.25
N PHE A 365 -24.50 -4.01 14.94
CA PHE A 365 -23.67 -3.96 16.14
C PHE A 365 -24.26 -4.80 17.27
N TYR A 366 -25.56 -4.63 17.54
CA TYR A 366 -26.26 -5.43 18.55
C TYR A 366 -26.24 -6.92 18.19
N GLN A 367 -26.41 -7.26 16.91
CA GLN A 367 -26.29 -8.64 16.44
C GLN A 367 -24.91 -9.22 16.74
N SER A 368 -23.81 -8.50 16.46
CA SER A 368 -22.45 -8.97 16.79
C SER A 368 -22.26 -9.18 18.29
N LEU A 369 -22.83 -8.32 19.15
CA LEU A 369 -22.81 -8.51 20.62
C LEU A 369 -23.56 -9.78 21.04
N PHE A 370 -24.78 -10.01 20.52
CA PHE A 370 -25.53 -11.22 20.82
C PHE A 370 -24.80 -12.47 20.32
N LEU A 371 -24.20 -12.43 19.13
CA LEU A 371 -23.40 -13.54 18.60
C LEU A 371 -22.18 -13.86 19.47
N LEU A 372 -21.49 -12.84 20.01
CA LEU A 372 -20.37 -13.03 20.94
C LEU A 372 -20.85 -13.68 22.25
N ALA A 373 -21.94 -13.19 22.83
CA ALA A 373 -22.51 -13.78 24.05
C ALA A 373 -23.03 -15.21 23.82
N GLY A 374 -23.67 -15.46 22.69
CA GLY A 374 -24.15 -16.79 22.29
C GLY A 374 -22.99 -17.76 22.05
N LEU A 375 -21.86 -17.29 21.50
CA LEU A 375 -20.64 -18.09 21.42
C LEU A 375 -20.12 -18.46 22.81
N GLN A 376 -20.01 -17.48 23.71
CA GLN A 376 -19.57 -17.71 25.09
C GLN A 376 -20.47 -18.74 25.80
N ALA A 377 -21.79 -18.66 25.58
CA ALA A 377 -22.76 -19.61 26.13
C ALA A 377 -22.57 -21.02 25.57
N ARG A 378 -22.49 -21.18 24.25
CA ARG A 378 -22.33 -22.50 23.59
C ARG A 378 -21.03 -23.19 23.97
N MET A 379 -19.97 -22.41 24.20
CA MET A 379 -18.68 -22.95 24.63
C MET A 379 -18.60 -23.17 26.15
N ASN A 380 -19.68 -22.90 26.91
CA ASN A 380 -19.71 -22.95 28.38
C ASN A 380 -18.56 -22.18 29.04
N HIS A 381 -18.17 -21.04 28.45
CA HIS A 381 -16.96 -20.33 28.84
C HIS A 381 -17.22 -19.18 29.80
N ARG A 382 -16.47 -19.11 30.90
CA ARG A 382 -16.56 -18.04 31.92
C ARG A 382 -18.02 -17.69 32.25
N LEU A 383 -18.82 -18.67 32.61
CA LEU A 383 -20.25 -18.50 32.88
C LEU A 383 -20.61 -17.44 33.94
N PRO A 384 -19.80 -17.22 35.00
CA PRO A 384 -20.02 -16.10 35.92
C PRO A 384 -20.00 -14.75 35.20
N LEU A 385 -19.03 -14.54 34.30
CA LEU A 385 -18.97 -13.34 33.46
C LEU A 385 -20.18 -13.26 32.52
N LEU A 386 -20.59 -14.38 31.91
CA LEU A 386 -21.77 -14.40 31.04
C LEU A 386 -23.05 -14.00 31.77
N LYS A 387 -23.22 -14.42 33.03
CA LYS A 387 -24.34 -14.01 33.89
C LYS A 387 -24.34 -12.49 34.10
N ASP A 388 -23.18 -11.92 34.35
CA ASP A 388 -23.03 -10.48 34.51
C ASP A 388 -23.29 -9.72 33.20
N VAL A 389 -22.79 -10.22 32.08
CA VAL A 389 -23.02 -9.67 30.73
C VAL A 389 -24.51 -9.70 30.39
N LYS A 390 -25.21 -10.80 30.71
CA LYS A 390 -26.66 -10.91 30.52
C LYS A 390 -27.38 -9.75 31.20
N VAL A 391 -27.07 -9.49 32.48
CA VAL A 391 -27.75 -8.45 33.27
C VAL A 391 -27.34 -7.04 32.85
N ARG A 392 -26.03 -6.79 32.64
CA ARG A 392 -25.49 -5.44 32.43
C ARG A 392 -25.54 -4.96 30.99
N VAL A 393 -25.54 -5.87 30.02
CA VAL A 393 -25.44 -5.55 28.59
C VAL A 393 -26.67 -6.04 27.85
N LEU A 394 -26.95 -7.34 27.89
CA LEU A 394 -27.94 -7.95 26.99
C LEU A 394 -29.37 -7.58 27.36
N THR A 395 -29.74 -7.61 28.65
CA THR A 395 -31.08 -7.25 29.12
C THR A 395 -31.42 -5.77 28.83
N PRO A 396 -30.52 -4.79 29.10
CA PRO A 396 -30.75 -3.41 28.68
C PRO A 396 -30.95 -3.24 27.17
N LEU A 397 -30.15 -3.93 26.34
CA LEU A 397 -30.32 -3.89 24.88
C LEU A 397 -31.65 -4.52 24.44
N GLN A 398 -32.05 -5.61 25.08
CA GLN A 398 -33.34 -6.25 24.82
C GLN A 398 -34.51 -5.31 25.10
N HIS A 399 -34.49 -4.60 26.24
CA HIS A 399 -35.54 -3.62 26.57
C HIS A 399 -35.54 -2.50 25.53
N GLN A 400 -34.38 -1.91 25.22
CA GLN A 400 -34.27 -0.85 24.24
C GLN A 400 -34.80 -1.24 22.86
N LEU A 401 -34.46 -2.44 22.38
CA LEU A 401 -34.97 -2.96 21.10
C LEU A 401 -36.49 -3.20 21.13
N SER A 402 -37.02 -3.67 22.27
CA SER A 402 -38.45 -3.89 22.43
C SER A 402 -39.22 -2.57 22.46
N ASP A 403 -38.73 -1.58 23.20
CA ASP A 403 -39.33 -0.25 23.29
C ASP A 403 -39.32 0.44 21.93
N TYR A 404 -38.20 0.39 21.21
CA TYR A 404 -38.07 0.94 19.86
C TYR A 404 -39.10 0.34 18.89
N LEU A 405 -39.31 -0.97 18.94
CA LEU A 405 -40.32 -1.64 18.11
C LEU A 405 -41.76 -1.29 18.48
N GLN A 406 -42.04 -1.12 19.76
CA GLN A 406 -43.36 -0.71 20.22
C GLN A 406 -43.66 0.70 19.72
N LEU A 407 -42.71 1.63 19.85
CA LEU A 407 -42.83 2.99 19.33
C LEU A 407 -43.06 3.00 17.81
N ARG A 408 -42.37 2.14 17.04
CA ARG A 408 -42.60 2.00 15.60
C ARG A 408 -43.99 1.49 15.27
N ARG A 409 -44.48 0.46 15.96
CA ARG A 409 -45.84 -0.06 15.76
C ARG A 409 -46.91 0.96 16.09
N LEU A 410 -46.65 1.86 17.05
CA LEU A 410 -47.54 2.97 17.34
C LEU A 410 -47.50 3.99 16.20
N GLN A 411 -46.32 4.33 15.68
CA GLN A 411 -46.18 5.20 14.51
C GLN A 411 -46.96 4.69 13.30
N ASP A 412 -46.78 3.41 12.92
CA ASP A 412 -47.48 2.81 11.78
C ASP A 412 -49.02 2.85 11.92
N LYS A 413 -49.54 2.77 13.15
CA LYS A 413 -50.97 2.89 13.44
C LYS A 413 -51.45 4.34 13.38
N THR A 414 -50.65 5.27 13.91
CA THR A 414 -51.00 6.69 13.97
C THR A 414 -51.01 7.30 12.56
N ASP A 415 -50.06 6.92 11.71
CA ASP A 415 -49.99 7.32 10.31
C ASP A 415 -51.19 6.80 9.48
N GLY A 416 -51.80 5.68 9.90
CA GLY A 416 -53.00 5.11 9.29
C GLY A 416 -54.34 5.66 9.82
N GLU A 417 -54.36 6.16 11.07
CA GLU A 417 -55.60 6.56 11.77
C GLU A 417 -55.75 8.08 11.99
N GLY A 418 -54.75 8.90 11.63
CA GLY A 418 -54.86 10.36 11.66
C GLY A 418 -54.93 10.99 13.06
N GLU A 419 -54.50 10.27 14.10
CA GLU A 419 -54.47 10.78 15.47
C GLU A 419 -53.22 11.65 15.76
N ASN A 420 -53.39 12.69 16.58
CA ASN A 420 -52.39 13.72 16.91
C ASN A 420 -51.30 13.24 17.91
N ILE A 421 -50.65 12.09 17.68
CA ILE A 421 -49.42 11.76 18.42
C ILE A 421 -48.23 12.16 17.54
N ASP A 422 -47.56 13.24 17.93
CA ASP A 422 -46.35 13.70 17.25
C ASP A 422 -45.18 12.74 17.52
N LEU A 423 -45.01 11.76 16.62
CA LEU A 423 -43.89 10.83 16.60
C LEU A 423 -42.81 11.26 15.58
N SER A 424 -42.81 12.53 15.14
CA SER A 424 -41.86 13.04 14.15
C SER A 424 -40.39 13.01 14.60
N PHE A 425 -40.13 12.83 15.89
CA PHE A 425 -38.79 12.64 16.44
C PHE A 425 -38.21 11.25 16.10
N LEU A 426 -39.03 10.29 15.69
CA LEU A 426 -38.53 8.99 15.22
C LEU A 426 -37.98 9.14 13.80
N PRO A 427 -36.73 8.71 13.52
CA PRO A 427 -36.15 8.82 12.18
C PRO A 427 -37.02 8.07 11.16
N GLN A 428 -37.16 8.52 9.92
CA GLN A 428 -37.85 7.70 8.91
C GLN A 428 -37.04 6.43 8.64
N VAL A 429 -37.71 5.27 8.62
CA VAL A 429 -37.06 3.96 8.46
C VAL A 429 -37.51 3.34 7.14
N GLU A 430 -36.55 2.98 6.31
CA GLU A 430 -36.78 2.18 5.10
C GLU A 430 -37.17 0.74 5.50
N ASP A 431 -38.08 0.11 4.75
CA ASP A 431 -38.60 -1.25 4.98
C ASP A 431 -37.49 -2.30 5.23
N ASP A 432 -36.36 -2.19 4.52
CA ASP A 432 -35.20 -3.06 4.67
C ASP A 432 -34.60 -3.05 6.08
N SER A 433 -34.77 -1.95 6.80
CA SER A 433 -34.21 -1.79 8.14
C SER A 433 -35.07 -2.46 9.22
N LEU A 434 -36.39 -2.53 9.02
CA LEU A 434 -37.28 -3.33 9.87
C LEU A 434 -36.97 -4.82 9.75
N VAL A 435 -36.63 -5.30 8.55
CA VAL A 435 -36.17 -6.68 8.33
C VAL A 435 -34.90 -6.96 9.13
N ARG A 436 -33.91 -6.06 9.08
CA ARG A 436 -32.65 -6.20 9.86
C ARG A 436 -32.88 -6.20 11.36
N LEU A 437 -33.80 -5.37 11.85
CA LEU A 437 -34.14 -5.33 13.26
C LEU A 437 -34.82 -6.63 13.71
N ASN A 438 -35.73 -7.18 12.90
CA ASN A 438 -36.36 -8.47 13.16
C ASN A 438 -35.35 -9.63 13.16
N ILE A 439 -34.35 -9.61 12.27
CA ILE A 439 -33.23 -10.57 12.31
C ILE A 439 -32.47 -10.44 13.64
N SER A 440 -32.16 -9.22 14.06
CA SER A 440 -31.45 -8.95 15.31
C SER A 440 -32.22 -9.47 16.53
N LEU A 441 -33.54 -9.30 16.56
CA LEU A 441 -34.40 -9.89 17.60
C LEU A 441 -34.40 -11.42 17.60
N ARG A 442 -34.38 -12.05 16.43
CA ARG A 442 -34.32 -13.52 16.33
C ARG A 442 -33.01 -14.02 16.93
N VAL A 443 -31.89 -13.43 16.50
CA VAL A 443 -30.55 -13.74 17.03
C VAL A 443 -30.49 -13.51 18.55
N MET A 444 -31.11 -12.43 19.03
CA MET A 444 -31.24 -12.16 20.46
C MET A 444 -32.00 -13.28 21.18
N LYS A 445 -33.19 -13.66 20.71
CA LYS A 445 -34.00 -14.73 21.33
C LYS A 445 -33.22 -16.04 21.42
N ASP A 446 -32.57 -16.44 20.34
CA ASP A 446 -31.74 -17.65 20.29
C ASP A 446 -30.56 -17.55 21.27
N THR A 447 -29.93 -16.39 21.35
CA THR A 447 -28.83 -16.11 22.29
C THR A 447 -29.30 -16.24 23.75
N PHE A 448 -30.42 -15.63 24.12
CA PHE A 448 -30.97 -15.75 25.47
C PHE A 448 -31.33 -17.19 25.83
N HIS A 449 -31.85 -17.96 24.87
CA HIS A 449 -32.13 -19.37 25.05
C HIS A 449 -30.86 -20.16 25.37
N HIS A 450 -29.79 -19.99 24.59
CA HIS A 450 -28.51 -20.64 24.83
C HIS A 450 -27.87 -20.24 26.17
N ILE A 451 -27.92 -18.94 26.52
CA ILE A 451 -27.44 -18.48 27.82
C ILE A 451 -28.22 -19.14 28.96
N HIS A 452 -29.54 -19.27 28.83
CA HIS A 452 -30.36 -19.91 29.84
C HIS A 452 -30.03 -21.39 30.00
N GLN A 453 -29.89 -22.13 28.90
CA GLN A 453 -29.48 -23.54 28.92
C GLN A 453 -28.11 -23.72 29.58
N ALA A 454 -27.11 -22.93 29.19
CA ALA A 454 -25.76 -23.00 29.75
C ALA A 454 -25.75 -22.72 31.27
N LEU A 455 -26.56 -21.74 31.73
CA LEU A 455 -26.65 -21.41 33.16
C LEU A 455 -27.42 -22.45 33.99
N ILE A 456 -28.33 -23.23 33.37
CA ILE A 456 -29.01 -24.34 34.05
C ILE A 456 -28.06 -25.52 34.21
N MET A 457 -27.32 -25.89 33.16
CA MET A 457 -26.42 -27.05 33.17
C MET A 457 -25.26 -26.95 34.17
N CYS A 458 -24.98 -25.76 34.70
CA CYS A 458 -23.93 -25.53 35.71
C CYS A 458 -24.44 -25.39 37.14
N LYS A 459 -25.74 -25.52 37.37
CA LYS A 459 -26.31 -25.75 38.71
C LYS A 459 -26.40 -27.24 38.97
#